data_AF-A0A6A4H6W8-F1
#
_entry.id   AF-A0A6A4H6W8-F1
#
_cell.length_a   1.000
_cell.length_b   1.000
_cell.length_c   1.000
_cell.angle_alpha   90.00
_cell.angle_beta   90.00
_cell.angle_gamma   90.00
#
_symmetry.space_group_name_H-M   'P 1'
#
loop_
_entity.id
_entity.type
_entity.pdbx_description
1 polymer ?
#
loop_
_entity_poly.entity_id
_entity_poly.type
_entity_poly.pdbx_seq_one_letter_code
_entity_poly.pdbx_strand_id
1 'polypeptide(L)'
;MKALRTKLIYYVVWFTSYSFLGIPRPAIMVRKNHGINRNRTDAQKERSKLAKEIRKMTLGNATAKQICREDRAAGLERMSTRMEQCQHCLRGQLPEEKFQRCSRCWDKLQRSVYYCSKDRQVAAYKPTHKAICGKVLDVKTATAAAASSVSPAKAPGGR
;
A
#
# COMPACT_ATOMS: atom_id res chain seq x y z
N MET A 1 2.10 19.83 10.92
CA MET A 1 3.24 19.16 10.24
C MET A 1 4.34 18.62 11.19
N LYS A 2 4.66 19.27 12.33
CA LYS A 2 5.71 18.80 13.28
C LYS A 2 5.46 17.38 13.85
N ALA A 3 4.21 17.02 14.15
CA ALA A 3 3.86 15.71 14.68
C ALA A 3 4.07 14.54 13.68
N LEU A 4 3.85 14.78 12.37
CA LEU A 4 4.08 13.78 11.32
C LEU A 4 5.57 13.48 11.14
N ARG A 5 6.40 14.52 11.11
CA ARG A 5 7.86 14.38 11.03
C ARG A 5 8.42 13.60 12.21
N THR A 6 7.95 13.91 13.42
CA THR A 6 8.36 13.22 14.64
C THR A 6 7.96 11.74 14.62
N LYS A 7 6.72 11.42 14.24
CA LYS A 7 6.29 10.02 14.07
C LYS A 7 7.12 9.25 13.05
N LEU A 8 7.46 9.89 11.92
CA LEU A 8 8.32 9.30 10.90
C LEU A 8 9.70 8.96 11.43
N ILE A 9 10.32 9.86 12.21
CA ILE A 9 11.62 9.62 12.84
C ILE A 9 11.54 8.44 13.79
N TYR A 10 10.51 8.38 14.64
CA TYR A 10 10.32 7.23 15.55
C TYR A 10 10.18 5.91 14.80
N TYR A 11 9.39 5.86 13.71
CA TYR A 11 9.28 4.65 12.90
C TYR A 11 10.62 4.24 12.29
N VAL A 12 11.42 5.19 11.78
CA VAL A 12 12.74 4.88 11.23
C VAL A 12 13.64 4.27 12.31
N VAL A 13 13.78 4.92 13.46
CA VAL A 13 14.62 4.45 14.59
C VAL A 13 14.16 3.08 15.10
N TRP A 14 12.85 2.88 15.22
CA TRP A 14 12.28 1.62 15.67
C TRP A 14 12.61 0.48 14.68
N PHE A 15 12.37 0.68 13.38
CA PHE A 15 12.60 -0.36 12.38
C PHE A 15 14.10 -0.61 12.12
N THR A 16 14.96 0.39 12.28
CA THR A 16 16.41 0.18 12.25
C THR A 16 16.84 -0.68 13.43
N SER A 17 16.33 -0.40 14.63
CA SER A 17 16.65 -1.19 15.84
C SER A 17 16.22 -2.65 15.69
N TYR A 18 15.02 -2.92 15.16
CA TYR A 18 14.58 -4.29 14.88
C TYR A 18 15.49 -5.00 13.89
N SER A 19 15.97 -4.28 12.87
CA SER A 19 16.89 -4.84 11.88
C SER A 19 18.24 -5.22 12.51
N PHE A 20 18.78 -4.39 13.40
CA PHE A 20 20.02 -4.70 14.14
C PHE A 20 19.86 -5.87 15.11
N LEU A 21 18.69 -5.99 15.73
CA LEU A 21 18.39 -7.06 16.70
C LEU A 21 17.93 -8.37 16.06
N GLY A 22 17.87 -8.44 14.72
CA GLY A 22 17.36 -9.63 14.01
C GLY A 22 15.87 -9.91 14.24
N ILE A 23 15.12 -8.95 14.78
CA ILE A 23 13.69 -9.10 15.08
C ILE A 23 12.92 -8.93 13.76
N PRO A 24 12.02 -9.87 13.40
CA PRO A 24 11.21 -9.73 12.20
C PRO A 24 10.35 -8.47 12.28
N ARG A 25 10.30 -7.73 11.17
CA ARG A 25 9.49 -6.51 11.11
C ARG A 25 8.00 -6.86 11.26
N PRO A 26 7.22 -6.10 12.04
CA PRO A 26 5.80 -6.36 12.19
C PRO A 26 5.12 -6.24 10.83
N ALA A 27 4.12 -7.09 10.60
CA ALA A 27 3.33 -7.03 9.37
C ALA A 27 2.66 -5.65 9.25
N ILE A 28 3.02 -4.90 8.23
CA ILE A 28 2.45 -3.57 8.01
C ILE A 28 1.16 -3.73 7.22
N MET A 29 0.05 -3.28 7.80
CA MET A 29 -1.22 -3.13 7.09
C MET A 29 -1.07 -2.05 6.01
N VAL A 30 -0.70 -2.48 4.79
CA VAL A 30 -0.60 -1.59 3.63
C VAL A 30 -1.54 -2.10 2.56
N ARG A 31 -2.42 -1.23 2.07
CA ARG A 31 -3.23 -1.49 0.88
C ARG A 31 -2.31 -1.84 -0.29
N LYS A 32 -2.47 -3.03 -0.88
CA LYS A 32 -1.70 -3.38 -2.07
C LYS A 32 -2.15 -2.48 -3.23
N ASN A 33 -1.28 -1.58 -3.65
CA ASN A 33 -1.47 -0.82 -4.89
C ASN A 33 -1.12 -1.74 -6.07
N HIS A 34 -2.05 -2.61 -6.44
CA HIS A 34 -2.00 -3.26 -7.75
C HIS A 34 -2.42 -2.21 -8.80
N GLY A 35 -1.66 -2.05 -9.87
CA GLY A 35 -2.03 -1.17 -11.01
C GLY A 35 -1.03 -0.08 -11.41
N ILE A 36 -0.10 0.36 -10.55
CA ILE A 36 0.84 1.44 -10.91
C ILE A 36 1.97 0.95 -11.84
N ASN A 37 2.22 -0.35 -11.90
CA ASN A 37 3.41 -0.90 -12.54
C ASN A 37 3.36 -1.10 -14.06
N ARG A 38 2.20 -0.98 -14.71
CA ARG A 38 2.11 -1.34 -16.15
C ARG A 38 2.61 -0.24 -17.07
N ASN A 39 2.40 1.04 -16.74
CA ASN A 39 2.81 2.16 -17.60
C ASN A 39 3.67 3.15 -16.79
N ARG A 40 4.96 2.85 -16.62
CA ARG A 40 5.90 3.87 -16.12
C ARG A 40 5.93 5.01 -17.14
N THR A 41 5.77 6.24 -16.69
CA THR A 41 5.96 7.40 -17.57
C THR A 41 7.41 7.47 -18.02
N ASP A 42 7.69 8.13 -19.14
CA ASP A 42 9.07 8.22 -19.63
C ASP A 42 9.97 8.94 -18.62
N ALA A 43 9.47 9.97 -17.93
CA ALA A 43 10.15 10.61 -16.82
C ALA A 43 10.50 9.61 -15.68
N GLN A 44 9.65 8.64 -15.38
CA GLN A 44 9.93 7.60 -14.39
C GLN A 44 10.97 6.59 -14.88
N LYS A 45 10.98 6.27 -16.18
CA LYS A 45 12.00 5.41 -16.78
C LYS A 45 13.37 6.10 -16.73
N GLU A 46 13.44 7.36 -17.13
CA GLU A 46 14.69 8.14 -17.12
C GLU A 46 15.26 8.33 -15.71
N ARG A 47 14.42 8.71 -14.73
CA ARG A 47 14.86 8.75 -13.32
C ARG A 47 15.41 7.41 -12.85
N SER A 48 14.82 6.30 -13.29
CA SER A 48 15.29 4.96 -12.93
C SER A 48 16.61 4.58 -13.59
N LYS A 49 16.91 5.11 -14.79
CA LYS A 49 18.21 4.92 -15.47
C LYS A 49 19.28 5.74 -14.78
N LEU A 50 19.03 7.04 -14.59
CA LEU A 50 19.95 7.95 -13.92
C LEU A 50 20.34 7.44 -12.52
N ALA A 51 19.37 6.97 -11.73
CA ALA A 51 19.65 6.40 -10.41
C ALA A 51 20.56 5.16 -10.46
N LYS A 52 20.45 4.32 -11.50
CA LYS A 52 21.33 3.16 -11.70
C LYS A 52 22.74 3.61 -12.09
N GLU A 53 22.86 4.61 -12.94
CA GLU A 53 24.15 5.15 -13.39
C GLU A 53 24.90 5.82 -12.24
N ILE A 54 24.24 6.67 -11.46
CA ILE A 54 24.82 7.29 -10.26
C ILE A 54 25.34 6.21 -9.31
N ARG A 55 24.54 5.18 -9.00
CA ARG A 55 24.98 4.07 -8.13
C ARG A 55 26.22 3.35 -8.68
N LYS A 56 26.28 3.11 -9.99
CA LYS A 56 27.45 2.48 -10.63
C LYS A 56 28.69 3.37 -10.52
N MET A 57 28.55 4.68 -10.75
CA MET A 57 29.65 5.64 -10.63
C MET A 57 30.17 5.75 -9.20
N THR A 58 29.28 5.76 -8.21
CA THR A 58 29.68 5.97 -6.80
C THR A 58 30.24 4.72 -6.12
N LEU A 59 29.70 3.52 -6.43
CA LEU A 59 30.00 2.29 -5.67
C LEU A 59 30.75 1.23 -6.48
N GLY A 60 30.94 1.45 -7.78
CA GLY A 60 31.44 0.44 -8.70
C GLY A 60 30.36 -0.56 -9.14
N ASN A 61 30.60 -1.22 -10.27
CA ASN A 61 29.59 -2.06 -10.93
C ASN A 61 29.19 -3.30 -10.10
N ALA A 62 30.16 -3.95 -9.44
CA ALA A 62 29.92 -5.15 -8.66
C ALA A 62 29.01 -4.87 -7.44
N THR A 63 29.40 -3.89 -6.62
CA THR A 63 28.64 -3.44 -5.44
C THR A 63 27.26 -2.92 -5.81
N ALA A 64 27.16 -2.11 -6.87
CA ALA A 64 25.88 -1.60 -7.35
C ALA A 64 24.91 -2.72 -7.77
N LYS A 65 25.44 -3.78 -8.40
CA LYS A 65 24.65 -4.95 -8.81
C LYS A 65 24.17 -5.77 -7.61
N GLN A 66 25.03 -5.94 -6.59
CA GLN A 66 24.67 -6.62 -5.35
C GLN A 66 23.56 -5.87 -4.60
N ILE A 67 23.73 -4.57 -4.36
CA ILE A 67 22.71 -3.73 -3.72
C ILE A 67 21.39 -3.77 -4.49
N CYS A 68 21.43 -3.72 -5.83
CA CYS A 68 20.18 -3.84 -6.61
C CYS A 68 19.47 -5.19 -6.42
N ARG A 69 20.21 -6.29 -6.19
CA ARG A 69 19.63 -7.61 -5.91
C ARG A 69 19.01 -7.64 -4.50
N GLU A 70 19.73 -7.11 -3.52
CA GLU A 70 19.26 -7.00 -2.13
C GLU A 70 18.02 -6.10 -2.03
N ASP A 71 18.04 -4.92 -2.66
CA ASP A 71 16.90 -4.01 -2.74
C ASP A 71 15.66 -4.69 -3.36
N ARG A 72 15.88 -5.51 -4.42
CA ARG A 72 14.81 -6.27 -5.06
C ARG A 72 14.27 -7.36 -4.13
N ALA A 73 15.13 -8.12 -3.48
CA ALA A 73 14.74 -9.16 -2.55
C ALA A 73 13.95 -8.58 -1.37
N ALA A 74 14.48 -7.53 -0.72
CA ALA A 74 13.81 -6.81 0.34
C ALA A 74 12.50 -6.15 -0.14
N GLY A 75 12.44 -5.73 -1.41
CA GLY A 75 11.21 -5.25 -2.04
C GLY A 75 10.14 -6.32 -2.16
N LEU A 76 10.50 -7.53 -2.58
CA LEU A 76 9.60 -8.68 -2.69
C LEU A 76 9.10 -9.13 -1.31
N GLU A 77 9.98 -9.21 -0.32
CA GLU A 77 9.63 -9.52 1.07
C GLU A 77 8.66 -8.48 1.67
N ARG A 78 8.91 -7.19 1.44
CA ARG A 78 7.97 -6.12 1.82
C ARG A 78 6.64 -6.18 1.08
N MET A 79 6.55 -6.87 -0.05
CA MET A 79 5.31 -7.05 -0.79
C MET A 79 4.56 -8.31 -0.34
N SER A 80 5.26 -9.38 0.02
CA SER A 80 4.66 -10.62 0.54
C SER A 80 4.00 -10.41 1.90
N THR A 81 4.59 -9.57 2.74
CA THR A 81 4.07 -9.22 4.08
C THR A 81 2.87 -8.27 4.07
N ARG A 82 2.46 -7.75 2.90
CA ARG A 82 1.28 -6.87 2.81
C ARG A 82 0.01 -7.69 2.92
N MET A 83 -0.88 -7.24 3.79
CA MET A 83 -2.23 -7.80 3.92
C MET A 83 -3.23 -6.92 3.19
N GLU A 84 -4.22 -7.52 2.52
CA GLU A 84 -5.34 -6.74 1.99
C GLU A 84 -6.23 -6.28 3.14
N GLN A 85 -6.94 -5.18 2.96
CA GLN A 85 -7.76 -4.57 4.00
C GLN A 85 -9.20 -4.39 3.52
N CYS A 86 -10.15 -4.69 4.39
CA CYS A 86 -11.56 -4.42 4.12
C CYS A 86 -11.81 -2.91 4.08
N GLN A 87 -12.35 -2.40 2.99
CA GLN A 87 -12.63 -0.98 2.82
C GLN A 87 -13.70 -0.45 3.78
N HIS A 88 -14.54 -1.33 4.33
CA HIS A 88 -15.60 -0.93 5.25
C HIS A 88 -15.18 -0.94 6.72
N CYS A 89 -14.68 -2.08 7.22
CA CYS A 89 -14.36 -2.26 8.64
C CYS A 89 -12.87 -2.15 8.95
N LEU A 90 -12.02 -1.91 7.95
CA LEU A 90 -10.57 -1.74 8.07
C LEU A 90 -9.81 -2.93 8.67
N ARG A 91 -10.48 -4.07 8.89
CA ARG A 91 -9.85 -5.33 9.26
C ARG A 91 -8.88 -5.77 8.16
N GLY A 92 -7.67 -6.17 8.55
CA GLY A 92 -6.70 -6.83 7.68
C GLY A 92 -7.09 -8.29 7.41
N GLN A 93 -6.78 -8.77 6.22
CA GLN A 93 -6.97 -10.14 5.79
C GLN A 93 -5.96 -11.05 6.50
N LEU A 94 -6.46 -12.10 7.16
CA LEU A 94 -5.62 -13.17 7.72
C LEU A 94 -5.08 -14.08 6.61
N PRO A 95 -3.96 -14.78 6.81
CA PRO A 95 -3.37 -15.65 5.79
C PRO A 95 -4.33 -16.72 5.23
N GLU A 96 -5.24 -17.23 6.07
CA GLU A 96 -6.20 -18.30 5.74
C GLU A 96 -7.46 -17.78 5.04
N GLU A 97 -7.70 -16.47 5.08
CA GLU A 97 -8.94 -15.86 4.58
C GLU A 97 -8.74 -15.24 3.20
N LYS A 98 -9.79 -15.22 2.38
CA LYS A 98 -9.79 -14.54 1.08
C LYS A 98 -10.83 -13.43 1.03
N PHE A 99 -10.38 -12.17 1.03
CA PHE A 99 -11.29 -11.04 0.86
C PHE A 99 -11.81 -10.95 -0.58
N GLN A 100 -13.08 -10.58 -0.73
CA GLN A 100 -13.70 -10.38 -2.03
C GLN A 100 -13.33 -9.00 -2.59
N ARG A 101 -13.00 -8.96 -3.87
CA ARG A 101 -12.65 -7.72 -4.59
C ARG A 101 -13.83 -7.18 -5.38
N CYS A 102 -13.97 -5.86 -5.44
CA CYS A 102 -14.91 -5.23 -6.37
C CYS A 102 -14.45 -5.41 -7.83
N SER A 103 -15.18 -6.21 -8.61
CA SER A 103 -14.89 -6.47 -10.03
C SER A 103 -14.83 -5.19 -10.86
N ARG A 104 -15.85 -4.33 -10.77
CA ARG A 104 -15.89 -3.06 -11.53
C ARG A 104 -14.67 -2.15 -11.32
N CYS A 105 -14.18 -2.06 -10.08
CA CYS A 105 -12.99 -1.27 -9.77
C CYS A 105 -11.72 -1.91 -10.35
N TRP A 106 -11.65 -3.23 -10.29
CA TRP A 106 -10.53 -3.98 -10.83
C TRP A 106 -10.50 -3.96 -12.35
N ASP A 107 -11.59 -4.35 -13.00
CA ASP A 107 -11.61 -4.58 -14.44
C ASP A 107 -11.38 -3.27 -15.21
N LYS A 108 -11.98 -2.17 -14.74
CA LYS A 108 -11.85 -0.86 -15.42
C LYS A 108 -10.56 -0.11 -15.09
N LEU A 109 -10.11 -0.16 -13.84
CA LEU A 109 -9.07 0.75 -13.32
C LEU A 109 -7.93 0.04 -12.61
N GLN A 110 -7.98 -1.30 -12.55
CA GLN A 110 -7.07 -2.14 -11.77
C GLN A 110 -6.99 -1.70 -10.30
N ARG A 111 -8.05 -1.07 -9.77
CA ARG A 111 -8.07 -0.55 -8.41
C ARG A 111 -8.42 -1.64 -7.42
N SER A 112 -7.57 -1.78 -6.41
CA SER A 112 -7.70 -2.78 -5.36
C SER A 112 -8.64 -2.30 -4.25
N VAL A 113 -9.91 -2.69 -4.35
CA VAL A 113 -10.92 -2.46 -3.30
C VAL A 113 -11.45 -3.81 -2.82
N TYR A 114 -11.18 -4.14 -1.57
CA TYR A 114 -11.50 -5.43 -0.96
C TYR A 114 -12.52 -5.29 0.18
N TYR A 115 -13.28 -6.35 0.39
CA TYR A 115 -14.26 -6.49 1.47
C TYR A 115 -14.14 -7.89 2.05
N CYS A 116 -14.22 -8.01 3.37
CA CYS A 116 -14.19 -9.32 4.02
C CYS A 116 -15.46 -10.16 3.77
N SER A 117 -16.58 -9.53 3.40
CA SER A 117 -17.81 -10.23 2.98
C SER A 117 -18.63 -9.40 1.99
N LYS A 118 -19.60 -10.05 1.35
CA LYS A 118 -20.55 -9.38 0.45
C LYS A 118 -21.40 -8.34 1.18
N ASP A 119 -21.83 -8.64 2.40
CA ASP A 119 -22.63 -7.73 3.23
C ASP A 119 -21.86 -6.44 3.53
N ARG A 120 -20.57 -6.56 3.82
CA ARG A 120 -19.70 -5.40 4.05
C ARG A 120 -19.49 -4.57 2.79
N GLN A 121 -19.49 -5.20 1.61
CA GLN A 121 -19.49 -4.48 0.34
C GLN A 121 -20.79 -3.68 0.16
N VAL A 122 -21.95 -4.31 0.39
CA VAL A 122 -23.26 -3.67 0.23
C VAL A 122 -23.43 -2.51 1.21
N ALA A 123 -23.08 -2.72 2.48
CA ALA A 123 -23.15 -1.70 3.53
C ALA A 123 -22.28 -0.48 3.21
N ALA A 124 -21.07 -0.68 2.67
CA ALA A 124 -20.21 0.41 2.24
C ALA A 124 -20.55 0.98 0.86
N TYR A 125 -21.43 0.33 0.08
CA TYR A 125 -21.62 0.70 -1.32
C TYR A 125 -22.18 2.10 -1.48
N LYS A 126 -23.39 2.35 -0.95
CA LYS A 126 -24.03 3.66 -1.02
C LYS A 126 -23.23 4.78 -0.32
N PRO A 127 -22.76 4.62 0.94
CA PRO A 127 -22.18 5.73 1.67
C PRO A 127 -20.82 6.18 1.15
N THR A 128 -19.96 5.25 0.70
CA THR A 128 -18.56 5.59 0.36
C THR A 128 -18.11 5.05 -0.99
N HIS A 129 -18.41 3.79 -1.32
CA HIS A 129 -17.84 3.17 -2.51
C HIS A 129 -18.44 3.70 -3.82
N LYS A 130 -19.74 4.04 -3.85
CA LYS A 130 -20.46 4.50 -5.05
C LYS A 130 -19.83 5.76 -5.65
N ALA A 131 -19.30 6.65 -4.80
CA ALA A 131 -18.61 7.86 -5.23
C ALA A 131 -17.38 7.56 -6.09
N ILE A 132 -16.67 6.45 -5.82
CA ILE A 132 -15.37 6.13 -6.42
C ILE A 132 -15.39 4.89 -7.34
N CYS A 133 -16.47 4.09 -7.33
CA CYS A 133 -16.54 2.81 -7.99
C CYS A 133 -16.40 2.93 -9.52
N GLY A 134 -15.32 2.36 -10.08
CA GLY A 134 -15.08 2.35 -11.53
C GLY A 134 -14.85 3.73 -12.16
N LYS A 135 -14.61 4.77 -11.34
CA LYS A 135 -14.32 6.14 -11.78
C LYS A 135 -12.85 6.49 -11.56
N VAL A 136 -12.24 7.18 -12.52
CA VAL A 136 -10.89 7.74 -12.36
C VAL A 136 -10.94 8.73 -11.18
N LEU A 137 -10.01 8.61 -10.24
CA LEU A 137 -9.91 9.54 -9.13
C LEU A 137 -9.03 10.69 -9.58
N ASP A 138 -9.65 11.83 -9.87
CA ASP A 138 -8.93 13.09 -9.90
C ASP A 138 -8.57 13.52 -8.47
N VAL A 139 -7.66 14.48 -8.33
CA VAL A 139 -7.17 14.94 -7.02
C VAL A 139 -8.33 15.45 -6.14
N LYS A 140 -9.33 16.08 -6.75
CA LYS A 140 -10.52 16.60 -6.06
C LYS A 140 -11.40 15.47 -5.50
N THR A 141 -11.72 14.46 -6.31
CA THR A 141 -12.52 13.29 -5.90
C THR A 141 -11.76 12.43 -4.88
N ALA A 142 -10.44 12.30 -5.02
CA ALA A 142 -9.61 11.61 -4.04
C ALA A 142 -9.64 12.31 -2.68
N THR A 143 -9.56 13.63 -2.66
CA THR A 143 -9.59 14.45 -1.44
C THR A 143 -10.96 14.38 -0.77
N ALA A 144 -12.04 14.53 -1.54
CA ALA A 144 -13.41 14.42 -1.02
C ALA A 144 -13.70 13.02 -0.45
N ALA A 145 -13.32 11.96 -1.17
CA ALA A 145 -13.52 10.58 -0.71
C ALA A 145 -12.70 10.25 0.55
N ALA A 146 -11.51 10.83 0.71
CA ALA A 146 -10.68 10.68 1.90
C ALA A 146 -11.23 11.47 3.11
N ALA A 147 -11.89 12.60 2.88
CA ALA A 147 -12.55 13.36 3.94
C ALA A 147 -13.81 12.65 4.46
N SER A 148 -14.60 12.03 3.58
CA SER A 148 -15.82 11.30 3.95
C SER A 148 -15.59 9.94 4.63
N SER A 149 -14.35 9.42 4.65
CA SER A 149 -14.05 8.09 5.25
C SER A 149 -13.79 8.14 6.76
N VAL A 150 -13.88 9.31 7.39
CA VAL A 150 -13.74 9.49 8.85
C VAL A 150 -15.09 9.23 9.55
N SER A 151 -15.52 7.97 9.53
CA SER A 151 -16.47 7.45 10.52
C SER A 151 -16.31 5.93 10.59
N PRO A 152 -15.49 5.41 11.53
CA PRO A 152 -15.46 3.99 11.77
C PRO A 152 -16.83 3.57 12.30
N ALA A 153 -17.52 2.67 11.60
CA ALA A 153 -18.64 1.97 12.18
C ALA A 153 -18.12 1.22 13.42
N LYS A 154 -18.79 1.44 14.56
CA LYS A 154 -18.53 0.85 15.87
C LYS A 154 -18.06 -0.61 15.72
N ALA A 155 -16.91 -0.94 16.28
CA ALA A 155 -16.41 -2.31 16.33
C ALA A 155 -17.51 -3.23 16.89
N PRO A 156 -17.71 -4.45 16.35
CA PRO A 156 -18.64 -5.38 16.96
C PRO A 156 -18.15 -5.67 18.39
N GLY A 157 -19.01 -5.39 19.38
CA GLY A 157 -18.71 -5.58 20.79
C GLY A 157 -18.18 -6.98 21.05
N GLY A 158 -17.01 -7.07 21.69
CA GLY A 158 -16.51 -8.30 22.25
C GLY A 158 -17.17 -8.53 23.60
N ARG A 159 -17.88 -9.66 23.70
CA ARG A 159 -18.40 -10.38 24.87
C ARG A 159 -19.04 -9.54 25.98
#